data_AF-A0A2N8MKF2-F1
#
_entry.id   AF-A0A2N8MKF2-F1
#
_cell.length_a   1.000
_cell.length_b   1.000
_cell.length_c   1.000
_cell.angle_alpha   90.00
_cell.angle_beta   90.00
_cell.angle_gamma   90.00
#
_symmetry.space_group_name_H-M   'P 1'
#
loop_
_entity.id
_entity.type
_entity.pdbx_description
1 polymer ?
#
loop_
_entity_poly.entity_id
_entity_poly.type
_entity_poly.pdbx_seq_one_letter_code
_entity_poly.pdbx_strand_id
1 'polypeptide(L)'
;MFDDERTRPIAVPGANRRLRLRVTVLTAFLVLTGILGYVIFQANAASRPAPEKRTATVVFDRTSGKQVVDDQGAERFRTASVVKLFIALDVLTHKPGKGDQAQLYRMLAKSDDAVANTLWTRNGGPAIVTRTAAAAGLKNTSAPADPGRWGDTLSTADDIALVYRHILELPKAKRNVILKPLREATRKAADGFDQHFGIPTGFQDRPWAVKQGWASGRGAVDAHTTGLVGEGDRYVVVILSSFAEGTDLGTATATATSAAVSLAHRLEK
;
A
#
# COMPACT_ATOMS: atom_id res chain seq x y z
N MET A 1 5.51 3.42 28.66
CA MET A 1 6.72 3.31 27.83
C MET A 1 6.77 1.87 27.35
N PHE A 2 6.15 1.62 26.19
CA PHE A 2 6.05 0.26 25.64
C PHE A 2 7.24 0.07 24.71
N ASP A 3 8.17 -0.79 25.13
CA ASP A 3 9.27 -1.24 24.29
C ASP A 3 8.69 -2.03 23.12
N ASP A 4 8.90 -1.52 21.91
CA ASP A 4 8.42 -2.12 20.68
C ASP A 4 9.43 -3.18 20.22
N GLU A 5 9.04 -4.46 20.31
CA GLU A 5 9.83 -5.59 19.84
C GLU A 5 10.07 -5.59 18.31
N ARG A 6 9.49 -4.63 17.55
CA ARG A 6 9.78 -4.38 16.12
C ARG A 6 11.21 -3.87 15.84
N THR A 7 12.09 -3.76 16.84
CA THR A 7 13.33 -2.97 16.77
C THR A 7 14.65 -3.72 16.98
N ARG A 8 14.68 -5.06 17.09
CA ARG A 8 15.95 -5.79 17.32
C ARG A 8 16.61 -6.28 16.01
N PRO A 9 17.71 -5.66 15.54
CA PRO A 9 18.46 -6.16 14.39
C PRO A 9 19.32 -7.40 14.74
N ILE A 10 19.42 -8.32 13.79
CA ILE A 10 20.36 -9.46 13.81
C ILE A 10 21.62 -9.04 13.04
N ALA A 11 22.80 -9.15 13.67
CA ALA A 11 24.07 -8.73 13.10
C ALA A 11 24.71 -9.82 12.20
N VAL A 12 25.31 -9.41 11.07
CA VAL A 12 26.28 -10.21 10.30
C VAL A 12 27.50 -9.35 9.95
N PRO A 13 28.75 -9.77 10.25
CA PRO A 13 29.95 -8.98 9.96
C PRO A 13 30.32 -8.96 8.48
N GLY A 14 30.65 -7.77 7.96
CA GLY A 14 31.20 -7.58 6.61
C GLY A 14 32.73 -7.66 6.57
N ALA A 15 33.27 -8.25 5.51
CA ALA A 15 34.71 -8.29 5.23
C ALA A 15 35.13 -7.14 4.32
N ASN A 16 36.10 -6.35 4.80
CA ASN A 16 36.83 -5.33 4.04
C ASN A 16 37.91 -5.96 3.16
N ARG A 17 38.04 -5.50 1.91
CA ARG A 17 39.35 -5.45 1.24
C ARG A 17 39.49 -4.18 0.40
N ARG A 18 40.51 -3.39 0.73
CA ARG A 18 41.09 -2.33 -0.10
C ARG A 18 42.18 -2.94 -0.98
N LEU A 19 42.38 -2.45 -2.22
CA LEU A 19 43.64 -1.80 -2.63
C LEU A 19 43.56 -1.14 -4.03
N ARG A 20 44.06 0.12 -4.06
CA ARG A 20 44.81 0.93 -5.07
C ARG A 20 44.82 0.46 -6.55
N LEU A 21 44.84 1.33 -7.58
CA LEU A 21 45.92 2.27 -7.88
C LEU A 21 45.59 3.18 -9.11
N ARG A 22 45.91 4.46 -8.97
CA ARG A 22 46.26 5.52 -9.95
C ARG A 22 46.06 5.27 -11.48
N VAL A 23 44.90 5.69 -11.98
CA VAL A 23 44.68 6.39 -13.29
C VAL A 23 43.74 7.61 -13.05
N THR A 24 43.71 8.09 -11.81
CA THR A 24 42.46 8.56 -11.19
C THR A 24 42.13 10.04 -11.41
N VAL A 25 43.04 10.93 -11.77
CA VAL A 25 42.82 12.38 -11.50
C VAL A 25 41.85 13.08 -12.48
N LEU A 26 41.81 12.75 -13.78
CA LEU A 26 40.90 13.43 -14.73
C LEU A 26 39.52 12.76 -14.85
N THR A 27 39.45 11.42 -14.85
CA THR A 27 38.17 10.69 -14.83
C THR A 27 37.47 10.81 -13.47
N ALA A 28 38.22 10.89 -12.35
CA ALA A 28 37.60 11.15 -11.06
C ALA A 28 37.03 12.56 -10.97
N PHE A 29 37.52 13.56 -11.72
CA PHE A 29 36.93 14.90 -11.66
C PHE A 29 35.57 14.96 -12.35
N LEU A 30 35.42 14.37 -13.54
CA LEU A 30 34.13 14.27 -14.25
C LEU A 30 33.13 13.34 -13.52
N VAL A 31 33.62 12.25 -12.95
CA VAL A 31 32.80 11.35 -12.11
C VAL A 31 32.47 12.02 -10.77
N LEU A 32 33.37 12.80 -10.15
CA LEU A 32 33.04 13.58 -8.95
C LEU A 32 32.05 14.69 -9.26
N THR A 33 32.15 15.42 -10.38
CA THR A 33 31.17 16.46 -10.71
C THR A 33 29.82 15.86 -11.09
N GLY A 34 29.80 14.69 -11.74
CA GLY A 34 28.58 13.94 -12.00
C GLY A 34 27.95 13.38 -10.72
N ILE A 35 28.76 12.81 -9.81
CA ILE A 35 28.32 12.34 -8.49
C ILE A 35 27.89 13.52 -7.63
N LEU A 36 28.61 14.64 -7.63
CA LEU A 36 28.28 15.83 -6.85
C LEU A 36 27.02 16.49 -7.41
N GLY A 37 26.87 16.56 -8.73
CA GLY A 37 25.63 17.01 -9.37
C GLY A 37 24.45 16.09 -9.07
N TYR A 38 24.67 14.77 -9.06
CA TYR A 38 23.66 13.77 -8.68
C TYR A 38 23.31 13.84 -7.19
N VAL A 39 24.30 14.04 -6.31
CA VAL A 39 24.11 14.18 -4.85
C VAL A 39 23.41 15.50 -4.54
N ILE A 40 23.76 16.61 -5.21
CA ILE A 40 23.08 17.89 -5.08
C ILE A 40 21.66 17.80 -5.64
N PHE A 41 21.45 17.12 -6.77
CA PHE A 41 20.11 16.88 -7.31
C PHE A 41 19.25 16.02 -6.37
N GLN A 42 19.80 14.94 -5.81
CA GLN A 42 19.12 14.10 -4.81
C GLN A 42 18.87 14.85 -3.50
N ALA A 43 19.82 15.67 -3.04
CA ALA A 43 19.66 16.51 -1.87
C ALA A 43 18.58 17.59 -2.10
N ASN A 44 18.51 18.18 -3.29
CA ASN A 44 17.49 19.16 -3.67
C ASN A 44 16.11 18.52 -3.90
N ALA A 45 16.05 17.29 -4.39
CA ALA A 45 14.82 16.51 -4.45
C ALA A 45 14.31 16.13 -3.05
N ALA A 46 15.22 15.89 -2.10
CA ALA A 46 14.91 15.62 -0.70
C ALA A 46 14.59 16.88 0.13
N SER A 47 14.85 18.09 -0.38
CA SER A 47 14.68 19.36 0.36
C SER A 47 13.59 20.27 -0.18
N ARG A 48 12.77 19.82 -1.15
CA ARG A 48 11.44 20.42 -1.30
C ARG A 48 10.60 19.98 -0.10
N PRO A 49 10.04 20.91 0.69
CA PRO A 49 9.05 20.51 1.68
C PRO A 49 7.96 19.75 0.95
N ALA A 50 7.66 18.53 1.42
CA ALA A 50 6.55 17.79 0.87
C ALA A 50 5.30 18.68 0.96
N PRO A 51 4.43 18.69 -0.07
CA PRO A 51 3.12 19.33 0.06
C PRO A 51 2.50 18.92 1.39
N GLU A 52 1.94 19.89 2.11
CA GLU A 52 1.31 19.67 3.43
C GLU A 52 0.27 18.54 3.38
N LYS A 53 -0.32 18.34 2.19
CA LYS A 53 -1.24 17.28 1.83
C LYS A 53 -1.00 16.84 0.38
N ARG A 54 -0.98 15.53 0.15
CA ARG A 54 -0.95 14.86 -1.16
C ARG A 54 -2.10 13.89 -1.25
N THR A 55 -2.74 13.77 -2.41
CA THR A 55 -3.88 12.89 -2.62
C THR A 55 -3.88 12.33 -4.03
N ALA A 56 -4.27 11.08 -4.17
CA ALA A 56 -4.55 10.46 -5.45
C ALA A 56 -5.89 9.73 -5.41
N THR A 57 -6.68 9.86 -6.47
CA THR A 57 -7.98 9.20 -6.61
C THR A 57 -8.10 8.55 -7.98
N VAL A 58 -8.38 7.25 -7.98
CA VAL A 58 -8.66 6.49 -9.20
C VAL A 58 -10.00 5.78 -9.05
N VAL A 59 -10.85 5.87 -10.08
CA VAL A 59 -12.04 5.04 -10.22
C VAL A 59 -12.04 4.35 -11.56
N PHE A 60 -12.02 3.03 -11.54
CA PHE A 60 -12.20 2.20 -12.72
C PHE A 60 -13.62 1.63 -12.74
N ASP A 61 -14.40 1.96 -13.77
CA ASP A 61 -15.71 1.40 -14.02
C ASP A 61 -15.57 0.14 -14.87
N ARG A 62 -15.88 -1.01 -14.28
CA ARG A 62 -15.74 -2.31 -14.95
C ARG A 62 -16.78 -2.54 -16.04
N THR A 63 -17.91 -1.84 -16.00
CA THR A 63 -18.95 -1.97 -17.03
C THR A 63 -18.47 -1.32 -18.34
N SER A 64 -17.94 -0.10 -18.26
CA SER A 64 -17.39 0.59 -19.43
C SER A 64 -15.95 0.18 -19.76
N GLY A 65 -15.25 -0.47 -18.83
CA GLY A 65 -13.84 -0.87 -18.97
C GLY A 65 -12.88 0.31 -18.92
N LYS A 66 -13.30 1.45 -18.36
CA LYS A 66 -12.56 2.72 -18.38
C LYS A 66 -12.26 3.23 -16.97
N GLN A 67 -11.15 3.93 -16.86
CA GLN A 67 -10.88 4.81 -15.72
C GLN A 67 -11.73 6.07 -15.90
N VAL A 68 -12.76 6.23 -15.06
CA VAL A 68 -13.72 7.34 -15.11
C VAL A 68 -13.34 8.50 -14.19
N VAL A 69 -12.42 8.24 -13.25
CA VAL A 69 -11.73 9.26 -12.46
C VAL A 69 -10.25 8.91 -12.43
N ASP A 70 -9.40 9.89 -12.77
CA ASP A 70 -7.95 9.86 -12.61
C ASP A 70 -7.50 11.21 -12.09
N ASP A 71 -7.12 11.26 -10.82
CA ASP A 71 -6.50 12.41 -10.18
C ASP A 71 -5.23 11.94 -9.49
N GLN A 72 -4.07 12.34 -10.03
CA GLN A 72 -2.75 11.93 -9.57
C GLN A 72 -2.57 10.40 -9.46
N GLY A 73 -3.18 9.62 -10.37
CA GLY A 73 -3.18 8.15 -10.31
C GLY A 73 -1.79 7.50 -10.15
N ALA A 74 -0.77 8.11 -10.75
CA ALA A 74 0.62 7.67 -10.75
C ALA A 74 1.45 8.17 -9.54
N GLU A 75 0.90 8.99 -8.66
CA GLU A 75 1.61 9.46 -7.48
C GLU A 75 1.84 8.32 -6.48
N ARG A 76 3.03 8.29 -5.86
CA ARG A 76 3.48 7.20 -4.99
C ARG A 76 3.23 7.50 -3.52
N PHE A 77 2.60 6.54 -2.84
CA PHE A 77 2.28 6.57 -1.42
C PHE A 77 2.82 5.31 -0.72
N ARG A 78 3.14 5.41 0.57
CA ARG A 78 3.23 4.21 1.41
C ARG A 78 1.86 3.57 1.45
N THR A 79 1.77 2.26 1.37
CA THR A 79 0.47 1.56 1.27
C THR A 79 -0.17 1.31 2.64
N ALA A 80 0.60 1.37 3.72
CA ALA A 80 0.17 0.94 5.04
C ALA A 80 -0.51 -0.44 4.99
N SER A 81 -1.70 -0.58 5.59
CA SER A 81 -2.44 -1.86 5.59
C SER A 81 -3.02 -2.28 4.23
N VAL A 82 -2.96 -1.45 3.18
CA VAL A 82 -3.40 -1.85 1.84
C VAL A 82 -2.50 -2.97 1.26
N VAL A 83 -1.22 -3.03 1.65
CA VAL A 83 -0.31 -4.11 1.22
C VAL A 83 -0.79 -5.51 1.63
N LYS A 84 -1.69 -5.63 2.60
CA LYS A 84 -2.26 -6.93 3.01
C LYS A 84 -2.99 -7.63 1.85
N LEU A 85 -3.43 -6.90 0.82
CA LEU A 85 -3.93 -7.48 -0.44
C LEU A 85 -2.84 -8.27 -1.18
N PHE A 86 -1.59 -7.79 -1.13
CA PHE A 86 -0.43 -8.38 -1.79
C PHE A 86 -0.01 -9.64 -1.06
N ILE A 87 0.03 -9.58 0.28
CA ILE A 87 0.24 -10.74 1.14
C ILE A 87 -0.81 -11.82 0.86
N ALA A 88 -2.09 -11.43 0.76
CA ALA A 88 -3.16 -12.38 0.49
C ALA A 88 -3.04 -13.03 -0.90
N LEU A 89 -2.76 -12.25 -1.94
CA LEU A 89 -2.51 -12.76 -3.29
C LEU A 89 -1.35 -13.75 -3.30
N ASP A 90 -0.23 -13.41 -2.66
CA ASP A 90 0.95 -14.26 -2.59
C ASP A 90 0.70 -15.57 -1.83
N VAL A 91 -0.10 -15.54 -0.75
CA VAL A 91 -0.50 -16.79 -0.07
C VAL A 91 -1.32 -17.69 -0.98
N LEU A 92 -2.15 -17.13 -1.87
CA LEU A 92 -2.97 -17.88 -2.82
C LEU A 92 -2.20 -18.41 -4.05
N THR A 93 -1.02 -17.87 -4.34
CA THR A 93 -0.12 -18.43 -5.37
C THR A 93 0.66 -19.64 -4.85
N HIS A 94 0.92 -19.69 -3.54
CA HIS A 94 1.42 -20.89 -2.88
C HIS A 94 0.25 -21.85 -2.62
N LYS A 95 0.49 -23.17 -2.56
CA LYS A 95 -0.55 -24.10 -2.09
C LYS A 95 -0.90 -23.71 -0.65
N PRO A 96 -2.13 -23.21 -0.35
CA PRO A 96 -2.42 -22.70 0.98
C PRO A 96 -2.25 -23.79 2.03
N GLY A 97 -1.57 -23.46 3.13
CA GLY A 97 -1.42 -24.37 4.27
C GLY A 97 -2.73 -24.55 5.04
N LYS A 98 -2.76 -25.53 5.96
CA LYS A 98 -3.86 -25.65 6.92
C LYS A 98 -3.94 -24.36 7.75
N GLY A 99 -5.11 -23.74 7.82
CA GLY A 99 -5.35 -22.53 8.61
C GLY A 99 -5.10 -21.19 7.88
N ASP A 100 -4.44 -21.20 6.71
CA ASP A 100 -4.16 -19.98 5.94
C ASP A 100 -5.44 -19.22 5.60
N GLN A 101 -6.52 -19.91 5.26
CA GLN A 101 -7.79 -19.26 4.96
C GLN A 101 -8.36 -18.48 6.16
N ALA A 102 -8.25 -19.02 7.38
CA ALA A 102 -8.68 -18.34 8.60
C ALA A 102 -7.77 -17.14 8.95
N GLN A 103 -6.47 -17.31 8.73
CA GLN A 103 -5.49 -16.23 8.86
C GLN A 103 -5.77 -15.09 7.88
N LEU A 104 -5.95 -15.40 6.59
CA LEU A 104 -6.30 -14.42 5.55
C LEU A 104 -7.60 -13.71 5.88
N TYR A 105 -8.61 -14.44 6.34
CA TYR A 105 -9.87 -13.83 6.78
C TYR A 105 -9.64 -12.82 7.90
N ARG A 106 -8.93 -13.21 8.98
CA ARG A 106 -8.64 -12.31 10.11
C ARG A 106 -7.80 -11.10 9.69
N MET A 107 -6.76 -11.33 8.87
CA MET A 107 -5.88 -10.28 8.36
C MET A 107 -6.63 -9.27 7.53
N LEU A 108 -7.55 -9.70 6.66
CA LEU A 108 -8.26 -8.80 5.77
C LEU A 108 -9.44 -8.11 6.46
N ALA A 109 -10.28 -8.86 7.17
CA ALA A 109 -11.50 -8.32 7.80
C ALA A 109 -11.20 -7.42 9.01
N LYS A 110 -10.19 -7.78 9.83
CA LYS A 110 -9.79 -7.01 11.02
C LYS A 110 -8.50 -6.22 10.84
N SER A 111 -7.92 -6.21 9.64
CA SER A 111 -6.59 -5.62 9.37
C SER A 111 -5.51 -6.07 10.36
N ASP A 112 -5.50 -7.35 10.72
CA ASP A 112 -4.65 -7.87 11.79
C ASP A 112 -3.15 -7.86 11.43
N ASP A 113 -2.37 -7.06 12.15
CA ASP A 113 -0.94 -6.89 11.92
C ASP A 113 -0.11 -8.09 12.36
N ALA A 114 -0.51 -8.82 13.41
CA ALA A 114 0.22 -10.00 13.86
C ALA A 114 0.15 -11.12 12.82
N VAL A 115 -1.03 -11.29 12.20
CA VAL A 115 -1.18 -12.23 11.08
C VAL A 115 -0.40 -11.76 9.85
N ALA A 116 -0.44 -10.46 9.53
CA ALA A 116 0.34 -9.91 8.42
C ALA A 116 1.84 -10.11 8.61
N ASN A 117 2.38 -9.85 9.82
CA ASN A 117 3.78 -10.10 10.15
C ASN A 117 4.16 -11.56 9.95
N THR A 118 3.31 -12.49 10.42
CA THR A 118 3.54 -13.93 10.27
C THR A 118 3.62 -14.34 8.80
N LEU A 119 2.63 -13.93 8.00
CA LEU A 119 2.56 -14.26 6.57
C LEU A 119 3.67 -13.57 5.76
N TRP A 120 3.98 -12.32 6.09
CA TRP A 120 5.07 -11.56 5.47
C TRP A 120 6.42 -12.26 5.66
N THR A 121 6.79 -12.56 6.90
CA THR A 121 8.04 -13.24 7.23
C THR A 121 8.10 -14.63 6.58
N ARG A 122 7.02 -15.41 6.71
CA ARG A 122 6.95 -16.78 6.15
C ARG A 122 7.17 -16.80 4.64
N ASN A 123 6.61 -15.83 3.92
CA ASN A 123 6.62 -15.83 2.46
C ASN A 123 7.78 -14.98 1.86
N GLY A 124 8.81 -14.66 2.64
CA GLY A 124 10.04 -14.03 2.16
C GLY A 124 10.00 -12.50 2.10
N GLY A 125 9.13 -11.87 2.89
CA GLY A 125 9.07 -10.44 3.10
C GLY A 125 8.94 -9.63 1.80
N PRO A 126 9.88 -8.72 1.49
CA PRO A 126 9.88 -7.93 0.25
C PRO A 126 9.61 -8.69 -1.05
N ALA A 127 9.99 -9.98 -1.13
CA ALA A 127 9.76 -10.80 -2.31
C ALA A 127 8.26 -10.96 -2.67
N ILE A 128 7.37 -10.84 -1.68
CA ILE A 128 5.90 -10.81 -1.87
C ILE A 128 5.51 -9.67 -2.81
N VAL A 129 6.08 -8.48 -2.61
CA VAL A 129 5.78 -7.29 -3.42
C VAL A 129 6.27 -7.51 -4.85
N THR A 130 7.48 -8.01 -5.03
CA THR A 130 8.05 -8.29 -6.36
C THR A 130 7.21 -9.30 -7.14
N ARG A 131 6.80 -10.42 -6.50
CA ARG A 131 5.97 -11.44 -7.14
C ARG A 131 4.58 -10.93 -7.47
N THR A 132 3.97 -10.17 -6.55
CA THR A 132 2.65 -9.56 -6.79
C THR A 132 2.69 -8.54 -7.90
N ALA A 133 3.73 -7.68 -7.92
CA ALA A 133 3.93 -6.70 -8.97
C ALA A 133 4.06 -7.35 -10.35
N ALA A 134 4.85 -8.43 -10.45
CA ALA A 134 4.98 -9.20 -11.69
C ALA A 134 3.66 -9.86 -12.11
N ALA A 135 2.93 -10.48 -11.17
CA ALA A 135 1.70 -11.21 -11.47
C ALA A 135 0.53 -10.30 -11.89
N ALA A 136 0.40 -9.12 -11.28
CA ALA A 136 -0.66 -8.16 -11.55
C ALA A 136 -0.25 -7.02 -12.51
N GLY A 137 0.99 -7.03 -13.02
CA GLY A 137 1.50 -6.03 -13.96
C GLY A 137 1.68 -4.63 -13.34
N LEU A 138 2.03 -4.55 -12.05
CA LEU A 138 2.18 -3.29 -11.32
C LEU A 138 3.51 -2.63 -11.68
N LYS A 139 3.49 -1.40 -12.20
CA LYS A 139 4.68 -0.74 -12.77
C LYS A 139 5.36 0.22 -11.80
N ASN A 140 4.61 0.80 -10.87
CA ASN A 140 5.07 1.84 -9.96
C ASN A 140 5.00 1.39 -8.49
N THR A 141 4.95 0.08 -8.27
CA THR A 141 5.01 -0.55 -6.93
C THR A 141 6.41 -1.05 -6.65
N SER A 142 6.95 -0.74 -5.46
CA SER A 142 8.21 -1.31 -4.98
C SER A 142 8.15 -1.70 -3.51
N ALA A 143 8.92 -2.73 -3.17
CA ALA A 143 9.11 -3.18 -1.81
C ALA A 143 9.61 -2.06 -0.88
N PRO A 144 9.36 -2.17 0.44
CA PRO A 144 9.87 -1.20 1.40
C PRO A 144 11.40 -1.23 1.47
N ALA A 145 12.02 -0.09 1.75
CA ALA A 145 13.46 0.00 1.95
C ALA A 145 13.93 -0.81 3.18
N ASP A 146 13.10 -0.86 4.23
CA ASP A 146 13.29 -1.72 5.38
C ASP A 146 12.44 -3.01 5.21
N PRO A 147 13.08 -4.18 5.08
CA PRO A 147 12.37 -5.46 4.89
C PRO A 147 11.39 -5.83 6.00
N GLY A 148 11.57 -5.30 7.22
CA GLY A 148 10.69 -5.55 8.35
C GLY A 148 9.40 -4.72 8.32
N ARG A 149 9.25 -3.80 7.35
CA ARG A 149 8.19 -2.79 7.35
C ARG A 149 7.29 -2.91 6.11
N TRP A 150 6.50 -3.98 6.05
CA TRP A 150 5.57 -4.21 4.93
C TRP A 150 4.71 -3.00 4.57
N GLY A 151 4.27 -2.20 5.56
CA GLY A 151 3.42 -1.02 5.35
C GLY A 151 4.11 0.13 4.62
N ASP A 152 5.45 0.14 4.58
CA ASP A 152 6.23 1.13 3.82
C ASP A 152 6.36 0.74 2.34
N THR A 153 5.73 -0.36 1.90
CA THR A 153 5.61 -0.69 0.48
C THR A 153 5.03 0.52 -0.25
N LEU A 154 5.73 0.98 -1.29
CA LEU A 154 5.31 2.13 -2.08
C LEU A 154 4.49 1.64 -3.27
N SER A 155 3.33 2.24 -3.50
CA SER A 155 2.44 1.95 -4.64
C SER A 155 1.76 3.22 -5.13
N THR A 156 1.06 3.12 -6.25
CA THR A 156 0.22 4.18 -6.83
C THR A 156 -1.25 3.82 -6.78
N ALA A 157 -2.15 4.79 -7.00
CA ALA A 157 -3.57 4.49 -7.07
C ALA A 157 -3.92 3.64 -8.29
N ASP A 158 -3.23 3.88 -9.43
CA ASP A 158 -3.34 3.06 -10.64
C ASP A 158 -2.96 1.60 -10.38
N ASP A 159 -1.83 1.35 -9.72
CA ASP A 159 -1.39 -0.03 -9.42
C ASP A 159 -2.33 -0.72 -8.41
N ILE A 160 -2.84 0.00 -7.40
CA ILE A 160 -3.82 -0.60 -6.48
C ILE A 160 -5.13 -0.94 -7.21
N ALA A 161 -5.56 -0.14 -8.19
CA ALA A 161 -6.71 -0.48 -9.01
C ALA A 161 -6.47 -1.77 -9.83
N LEU A 162 -5.25 -1.96 -10.35
CA LEU A 162 -4.84 -3.21 -11.01
C LEU A 162 -4.84 -4.41 -10.05
N VAL A 163 -4.46 -4.23 -8.79
CA VAL A 163 -4.54 -5.30 -7.76
C VAL A 163 -5.98 -5.81 -7.61
N TYR A 164 -6.97 -4.92 -7.51
CA TYR A 164 -8.38 -5.31 -7.43
C TYR A 164 -8.87 -5.99 -8.72
N ARG A 165 -8.46 -5.50 -9.88
CA ARG A 165 -8.79 -6.14 -11.17
C ARG A 165 -8.21 -7.56 -11.25
N HIS A 166 -6.95 -7.74 -10.83
CA HIS A 166 -6.33 -9.04 -10.76
C HIS A 166 -7.05 -9.99 -9.79
N ILE A 167 -7.49 -9.51 -8.61
CA ILE A 167 -8.31 -10.30 -7.67
C ILE A 167 -9.61 -10.76 -8.33
N LEU A 168 -10.25 -9.90 -9.13
CA LEU A 168 -11.51 -10.20 -9.82
C LEU A 168 -11.36 -11.26 -10.92
N GLU A 169 -10.19 -11.35 -11.54
CA GLU A 169 -9.85 -12.36 -12.56
C GLU A 169 -9.56 -13.75 -11.98
N LEU A 170 -9.33 -13.86 -10.66
CA LEU A 170 -9.07 -15.15 -10.01
C LEU A 170 -10.29 -16.10 -10.12
N PRO A 171 -10.04 -17.43 -10.12
CA PRO A 171 -11.10 -18.42 -9.97
C PRO A 171 -11.97 -18.13 -8.73
N LYS A 172 -13.29 -18.28 -8.86
CA LYS A 172 -14.28 -17.88 -7.83
C LYS A 172 -13.92 -18.33 -6.42
N ALA A 173 -13.43 -19.56 -6.25
CA ALA A 173 -13.02 -20.08 -4.95
C ALA A 173 -11.87 -19.27 -4.33
N LYS A 174 -10.81 -18.98 -5.10
CA LYS A 174 -9.66 -18.16 -4.66
C LYS A 174 -10.06 -16.71 -4.46
N ARG A 175 -10.82 -16.13 -5.39
CA ARG A 175 -11.37 -14.78 -5.30
C ARG A 175 -12.15 -14.57 -4.00
N ASN A 176 -12.98 -15.53 -3.62
CA ASN A 176 -13.80 -15.44 -2.41
C ASN A 176 -12.99 -15.52 -1.11
N VAL A 177 -11.79 -16.11 -1.11
CA VAL A 177 -10.89 -16.06 0.06
C VAL A 177 -10.47 -14.63 0.38
N ILE A 178 -10.37 -13.76 -0.63
CA ILE A 178 -10.04 -12.33 -0.46
C ILE A 178 -11.33 -11.51 -0.32
N LEU A 179 -12.27 -11.62 -1.25
CA LEU A 179 -13.40 -10.68 -1.29
C LEU A 179 -14.37 -10.87 -0.13
N LYS A 180 -14.55 -12.09 0.41
CA LYS A 180 -15.42 -12.30 1.57
C LYS A 180 -14.99 -11.46 2.78
N PRO A 181 -13.75 -11.57 3.30
CA PRO A 181 -13.34 -10.75 4.43
C PRO A 181 -13.27 -9.24 4.13
N LEU A 182 -13.05 -8.82 2.88
CA LEU A 182 -13.13 -7.39 2.53
C LEU A 182 -14.57 -6.85 2.59
N ARG A 183 -15.58 -7.66 2.25
CA ARG A 183 -17.01 -7.32 2.43
C ARG A 183 -17.43 -7.35 3.89
N GLU A 184 -16.82 -8.22 4.67
CA GLU A 184 -17.07 -8.40 6.10
C GLU A 184 -16.08 -7.60 6.97
N ALA A 185 -15.47 -6.54 6.41
CA ALA A 185 -14.52 -5.70 7.13
C ALA A 185 -15.18 -5.11 8.39
N THR A 186 -14.55 -5.33 9.55
CA THR A 186 -15.12 -4.91 10.83
C THR A 186 -14.89 -3.42 11.08
N ARG A 187 -15.79 -2.79 11.83
CA ARG A 187 -15.66 -1.36 12.18
C ARG A 187 -14.35 -1.07 12.92
N LYS A 188 -14.06 -1.87 13.95
CA LYS A 188 -12.78 -1.82 14.67
C LYS A 188 -11.82 -2.86 14.12
N ALA A 189 -10.58 -2.45 13.88
CA ALA A 189 -9.47 -3.34 13.56
C ALA A 189 -9.04 -4.16 14.79
N ALA A 190 -8.13 -5.12 14.59
CA ALA A 190 -7.62 -5.98 15.65
C ALA A 190 -6.85 -5.21 16.75
N ASP A 191 -6.28 -4.06 16.41
CA ASP A 191 -5.61 -3.13 17.32
C ASP A 191 -6.59 -2.17 18.03
N GLY A 192 -7.89 -2.27 17.74
CA GLY A 192 -8.94 -1.42 18.30
C GLY A 192 -9.21 -0.12 17.54
N PHE A 193 -8.43 0.21 16.51
CA PHE A 193 -8.61 1.42 15.70
C PHE A 193 -9.95 1.39 14.94
N ASP A 194 -10.64 2.54 14.87
CA ASP A 194 -11.86 2.68 14.06
C ASP A 194 -11.49 2.77 12.57
N GLN A 195 -11.48 1.61 11.91
CA GLN A 195 -11.05 1.48 10.53
C GLN A 195 -12.20 1.73 9.54
N HIS A 196 -13.39 2.09 10.02
CA HIS A 196 -14.58 2.27 9.20
C HIS A 196 -14.70 3.71 8.64
N PHE A 197 -13.63 4.18 8.01
CA PHE A 197 -13.57 5.48 7.32
C PHE A 197 -13.48 5.26 5.81
N GLY A 198 -13.76 6.31 5.03
CA GLY A 198 -13.65 6.25 3.58
C GLY A 198 -14.85 5.59 2.92
N ILE A 199 -14.59 4.60 2.06
CA ILE A 199 -15.62 3.89 1.27
C ILE A 199 -16.81 3.41 2.11
N PRO A 200 -16.65 2.76 3.28
CA PRO A 200 -17.79 2.28 4.07
C PRO A 200 -18.72 3.40 4.56
N THR A 201 -18.17 4.58 4.84
CA THR A 201 -18.95 5.75 5.24
C THR A 201 -19.53 6.49 4.03
N GLY A 202 -18.79 6.54 2.91
CA GLY A 202 -19.20 7.26 1.70
C GLY A 202 -20.27 6.53 0.89
N PHE A 203 -20.21 5.21 0.82
CA PHE A 203 -21.07 4.36 -0.02
C PHE A 203 -22.00 3.48 0.81
N GLN A 204 -22.74 4.08 1.74
CA GLN A 204 -23.66 3.33 2.62
C GLN A 204 -24.88 2.75 1.90
N ASP A 205 -25.19 3.27 0.70
CA ASP A 205 -26.39 2.93 -0.05
C ASP A 205 -26.19 1.79 -1.07
N ARG A 206 -25.01 1.17 -1.09
CA ARG A 206 -24.66 0.09 -2.03
C ARG A 206 -23.58 -0.83 -1.45
N PRO A 207 -23.45 -2.08 -1.94
CA PRO A 207 -22.46 -3.01 -1.42
C PRO A 207 -21.03 -2.54 -1.72
N TRP A 208 -20.11 -2.93 -0.84
CA TRP A 208 -18.68 -2.69 -1.02
C TRP A 208 -17.83 -3.86 -0.50
N ALA A 209 -16.58 -3.91 -0.95
CA ALA A 209 -15.53 -4.78 -0.41
C ALA A 209 -14.27 -3.93 -0.23
N VAL A 210 -13.86 -3.65 1.01
CA VAL A 210 -12.88 -2.58 1.31
C VAL A 210 -11.60 -3.10 1.96
N LYS A 211 -10.48 -2.48 1.61
CA LYS A 211 -9.28 -2.46 2.46
C LYS A 211 -8.82 -1.03 2.67
N GLN A 212 -8.83 -0.60 3.92
CA GLN A 212 -8.24 0.66 4.36
C GLN A 212 -6.78 0.47 4.79
N GLY A 213 -6.05 1.56 4.86
CA GLY A 213 -4.73 1.62 5.46
C GLY A 213 -4.45 2.98 6.06
N TRP A 214 -3.73 3.00 7.16
CA TRP A 214 -3.25 4.23 7.78
C TRP A 214 -1.87 4.01 8.39
N ALA A 215 -1.07 5.06 8.45
CA ALA A 215 0.21 5.06 9.13
C ALA A 215 0.49 6.45 9.69
N SER A 216 1.17 6.53 10.82
CA SER A 216 1.70 7.78 11.35
C SER A 216 3.16 7.61 11.71
N GLY A 217 3.92 8.68 11.53
CA GLY A 217 5.36 8.71 11.74
C GLY A 217 6.17 8.45 10.47
N ARG A 218 7.48 8.67 10.58
CA ARG A 218 8.44 8.61 9.45
C ARG A 218 8.21 9.71 8.42
N GLY A 219 7.95 10.92 8.89
CA GLY A 219 7.83 12.10 8.04
C GLY A 219 6.45 12.30 7.42
N ALA A 220 5.47 11.42 7.67
CA ALA A 220 4.12 11.60 7.14
C ALA A 220 3.04 10.88 7.95
N VAL A 221 1.80 11.32 7.76
CA VAL A 221 0.57 10.63 8.18
C VAL A 221 -0.20 10.23 6.93
N ASP A 222 -0.47 8.94 6.76
CA ASP A 222 -1.18 8.40 5.61
C ASP A 222 -2.55 7.87 6.02
N ALA A 223 -3.55 8.07 5.17
CA ALA A 223 -4.87 7.48 5.31
C ALA A 223 -5.43 7.11 3.92
N HIS A 224 -5.84 5.86 3.76
CA HIS A 224 -6.22 5.27 2.49
C HIS A 224 -7.52 4.50 2.62
N THR A 225 -8.36 4.60 1.61
CA THR A 225 -9.54 3.75 1.45
C THR A 225 -9.58 3.24 0.03
N THR A 226 -9.64 1.92 -0.11
CA THR A 226 -9.55 1.24 -1.41
C THR A 226 -10.52 0.08 -1.44
N GLY A 227 -11.15 -0.20 -2.57
CA GLY A 227 -12.18 -1.23 -2.59
C GLY A 227 -12.96 -1.38 -3.88
N LEU A 228 -13.87 -2.33 -3.84
CA LEU A 228 -14.92 -2.54 -4.83
C LEU A 228 -16.22 -1.91 -4.31
N VAL A 229 -16.99 -1.28 -5.20
CA VAL A 229 -18.21 -0.54 -4.85
C VAL A 229 -19.29 -0.77 -5.90
N GLY A 230 -20.54 -0.91 -5.44
CA GLY A 230 -21.72 -1.04 -6.29
C GLY A 230 -22.05 -2.49 -6.62
N GLU A 231 -23.26 -2.69 -7.14
CA GLU A 231 -23.74 -4.03 -7.53
C GLU A 231 -22.78 -4.73 -8.49
N GLY A 232 -22.57 -6.03 -8.28
CA GLY A 232 -21.65 -6.81 -9.10
C GLY A 232 -20.17 -6.36 -9.03
N ASP A 233 -19.78 -5.65 -7.97
CA ASP A 233 -18.45 -5.04 -7.80
C ASP A 233 -18.10 -4.07 -8.95
N ARG A 234 -19.05 -3.26 -9.42
CA ARG A 234 -18.90 -2.44 -10.65
C ARG A 234 -17.68 -1.52 -10.65
N TYR A 235 -17.47 -0.77 -9.57
CA TYR A 235 -16.39 0.20 -9.49
C TYR A 235 -15.24 -0.33 -8.66
N VAL A 236 -14.02 -0.14 -9.15
CA VAL A 236 -12.81 -0.17 -8.31
C VAL A 236 -12.54 1.27 -7.90
N VAL A 237 -12.54 1.56 -6.61
CA VAL A 237 -12.32 2.90 -6.05
C VAL A 237 -11.04 2.87 -5.21
N VAL A 238 -10.12 3.78 -5.49
CA VAL A 238 -8.84 3.90 -4.78
C VAL A 238 -8.63 5.36 -4.42
N ILE A 239 -8.54 5.65 -3.12
CA ILE A 239 -8.25 6.99 -2.59
C ILE A 239 -7.05 6.86 -1.67
N LEU A 240 -5.94 7.49 -2.07
CA LEU A 240 -4.70 7.56 -1.31
C LEU A 240 -4.49 9.00 -0.84
N SER A 241 -3.96 9.17 0.37
CA SER A 241 -3.65 10.48 0.92
C SER A 241 -2.50 10.42 1.91
N SER A 242 -1.69 11.48 1.92
CA SER A 242 -0.50 11.65 2.75
C SER A 242 -0.47 13.09 3.25
N PHE A 243 -0.12 13.29 4.51
CA PHE A 243 -0.07 14.58 5.18
C PHE A 243 1.27 14.75 5.89
N ALA A 244 1.60 15.99 6.26
CA ALA A 244 2.76 16.27 7.08
C ALA A 244 2.77 15.46 8.39
N GLU A 245 3.96 15.10 8.88
CA GLU A 245 4.09 14.49 10.19
C GLU A 245 3.51 15.39 11.28
N GLY A 246 2.77 14.80 12.22
CA GLY A 246 2.06 15.53 13.28
C GLY A 246 0.61 15.91 12.94
N THR A 247 0.15 15.73 11.69
CA THR A 247 -1.29 15.83 11.38
C THR A 247 -2.08 14.79 12.19
N ASP A 248 -3.21 15.20 12.77
CA ASP A 248 -4.09 14.30 13.48
C ASP A 248 -4.66 13.21 12.55
N LEU A 249 -4.66 11.95 13.02
CA LEU A 249 -5.11 10.82 12.22
C LEU A 249 -6.63 10.86 11.94
N GLY A 250 -7.40 11.45 12.84
CA GLY A 250 -8.82 11.75 12.62
C GLY A 250 -9.02 12.71 11.44
N THR A 251 -8.19 13.75 11.33
CA THR A 251 -8.19 14.67 10.18
C THR A 251 -7.83 13.96 8.86
N ALA A 252 -6.82 13.10 8.88
CA ALA A 252 -6.41 12.33 7.70
C ALA A 252 -7.52 11.36 7.23
N THR A 253 -8.11 10.59 8.15
CA THR A 253 -9.22 9.67 7.85
C THR A 253 -10.52 10.37 7.48
N ALA A 254 -10.83 11.53 8.06
CA ALA A 254 -11.95 12.38 7.67
C ALA A 254 -11.77 12.87 6.22
N THR A 255 -10.56 13.25 5.82
CA THR A 255 -10.28 13.67 4.44
C THR A 255 -10.56 12.54 3.43
N ALA A 256 -10.06 11.32 3.71
CA ALA A 256 -10.35 10.16 2.87
C ALA A 256 -11.86 9.86 2.81
N THR A 257 -12.59 10.10 3.91
CA THR A 257 -14.04 9.97 3.98
C THR A 257 -14.77 11.00 3.13
N SER A 258 -14.41 12.28 3.21
CA SER A 258 -15.00 13.33 2.38
C SER A 258 -14.81 13.06 0.89
N ALA A 259 -13.64 12.56 0.47
CA ALA A 259 -13.39 12.17 -0.91
C ALA A 259 -14.31 11.01 -1.36
N ALA A 260 -14.50 9.99 -0.51
CA ALA A 260 -15.42 8.89 -0.79
C ALA A 260 -16.88 9.34 -0.88
N VAL A 261 -17.34 10.22 0.02
CA VAL A 261 -18.69 10.81 -0.03
C VAL A 261 -18.90 11.60 -1.32
N SER A 262 -17.94 12.45 -1.69
CA SER A 262 -18.00 13.21 -2.94
C SER A 262 -18.09 12.29 -4.17
N LEU A 263 -17.36 11.17 -4.18
CA LEU A 263 -17.47 10.16 -5.23
C LEU A 263 -18.84 9.47 -5.26
N ALA A 264 -19.41 9.12 -4.11
CA ALA A 264 -20.69 8.42 -4.04
C ALA A 264 -21.84 9.20 -4.69
N HIS A 265 -21.80 10.53 -4.65
CA HIS A 265 -22.77 11.39 -5.34
C HIS A 265 -22.59 11.43 -6.87
N ARG A 266 -21.40 11.09 -7.38
CA ARG A 266 -21.07 11.13 -8.81
C ARG A 266 -21.18 9.78 -9.51
N LEU A 267 -21.09 8.68 -8.76
CA LEU A 267 -21.12 7.32 -9.31
C LEU A 267 -22.53 6.73 -9.24
N GLU A 268 -22.93 6.06 -10.31
CA GLU A 268 -24.20 5.32 -10.35
C GLU A 268 -24.26 4.25 -9.26
N LYS A 269 -25.47 4.00 -8.73
CA LYS A 269 -25.73 2.97 -7.71
C LYS A 269 -25.48 1.57 -8.27
#